data_AF-A0A8S1HN54-F1
#
_entry.id   AF-A0A8S1HN54-F1
#
_cell.length_a   1.000
_cell.length_b   1.000
_cell.length_c   1.000
_cell.angle_alpha   90.00
_cell.angle_beta   90.00
_cell.angle_gamma   90.00
#
_symmetry.space_group_name_H-M   'P 1'
#
loop_
_entity.id
_entity.type
_entity.pdbx_description
1 polymer ?
#
loop_
_entity_poly.entity_id
_entity_poly.type
_entity_poly.pdbx_seq_one_letter_code
_entity_poly.pdbx_strand_id
1 'polypeptide(L)'
;MLGFFRSFYCTNDTTCEEDSPNIYYQKESTSQRVIQEADSKVEPYNMGNFDNDPTSLYSVKGIVILDQDGNRVIGKYFDHAAFGTTKEQKAFEKSMFQKTSRNSSAEILLLDGVTCIYRSNVDLYMYVLGSSRENELILESVLNCLYDAISTVLRKNVEKKALVDAMDTCILILDEICDEGIIMETDPQAVVQRCALKGDEVMFSDQSFSQVGMSFIESANKQFKWSLLK
;
A
#
# COMPACT_ATOMS: atom_id res chain seq x y z
N MET A 1 -18.89 -6.75 12.73
CA MET A 1 -19.83 -6.74 11.59
C MET A 1 -20.93 -5.74 11.92
N LEU A 2 -21.28 -4.85 10.97
CA LEU A 2 -21.86 -3.48 11.13
C LEU A 2 -20.73 -2.46 11.34
N GLY A 3 -20.27 -1.65 10.39
CA GLY A 3 -20.89 -1.13 9.17
C GLY A 3 -21.40 0.28 9.42
N PHE A 4 -20.57 1.30 9.22
CA PHE A 4 -21.00 2.70 9.17
C PHE A 4 -20.39 3.40 7.97
N PHE A 5 -21.19 3.52 6.91
CA PHE A 5 -21.07 4.55 5.89
C PHE A 5 -21.29 5.91 6.54
N ARG A 6 -20.46 6.92 6.24
CA ARG A 6 -20.84 8.31 6.44
C ARG A 6 -20.91 9.01 5.09
N SER A 7 -22.15 9.15 4.64
CA SER A 7 -22.53 10.00 3.51
C SER A 7 -22.37 11.47 3.92
N PHE A 8 -21.73 12.26 3.06
CA PHE A 8 -21.70 13.71 3.14
C PHE A 8 -23.09 14.26 2.80
N TYR A 9 -23.64 15.09 3.68
CA TYR A 9 -24.63 16.10 3.30
C TYR A 9 -24.15 17.45 3.82
N CYS A 10 -23.92 18.36 2.88
CA CYS A 10 -23.68 19.77 3.14
C CYS A 10 -24.99 20.50 2.77
N THR A 11 -25.59 21.20 3.73
CA THR A 11 -26.73 22.08 3.48
C THR A 11 -26.46 23.43 4.11
N ASN A 12 -26.47 24.44 3.24
CA ASN A 12 -26.43 25.89 3.38
C ASN A 12 -26.46 26.53 4.78
N ASP A 13 -25.54 27.48 4.96
CA ASP A 13 -25.62 28.74 5.73
C ASP A 13 -26.61 28.79 6.90
N THR A 14 -26.09 28.78 8.14
CA THR A 14 -26.18 29.89 9.10
C THR A 14 -25.52 29.52 10.43
N THR A 15 -24.89 30.52 11.03
CA THR A 15 -24.20 30.56 12.33
C THR A 15 -24.89 29.81 13.47
N CYS A 16 -24.14 29.04 14.27
CA CYS A 16 -24.57 28.61 15.60
C CYS A 16 -23.45 28.87 16.62
N GLU A 17 -23.75 29.76 17.56
CA GLU A 17 -22.93 30.21 18.68
C GLU A 17 -22.65 29.09 19.69
N GLU A 18 -21.47 29.17 20.33
CA GLU A 18 -21.13 28.42 21.54
C GLU A 18 -21.83 29.03 22.76
N ASP A 19 -22.57 28.23 23.51
CA ASP A 19 -22.87 28.51 24.91
C ASP A 19 -22.86 27.22 25.74
N SER A 20 -22.09 27.25 26.82
CA SER A 20 -21.87 26.21 27.83
C SER A 20 -23.07 26.07 28.80
N PRO A 21 -23.05 25.26 29.87
CA PRO A 21 -22.58 23.87 30.07
C PRO A 21 -23.74 22.97 30.55
N ASN A 22 -23.71 21.66 30.27
CA ASN A 22 -24.60 20.71 30.96
C ASN A 22 -23.83 19.93 32.05
N ILE A 23 -24.04 20.40 33.29
CA ILE A 23 -23.68 19.75 34.55
C ILE A 23 -24.65 18.59 34.78
N TYR A 24 -24.14 17.38 34.99
CA TYR A 24 -24.93 16.28 35.56
C TYR A 24 -24.30 15.81 36.87
N TYR A 25 -25.09 15.85 37.95
CA TYR A 25 -24.75 15.32 39.27
C TYR A 25 -25.16 13.84 39.37
N GLN A 26 -24.30 13.01 39.96
CA GLN A 26 -24.69 11.73 40.56
C GLN A 26 -24.04 11.58 41.95
N LYS A 27 -24.89 11.55 42.99
CA LYS A 27 -24.63 11.07 44.38
C LYS A 27 -24.68 9.54 44.37
N GLU A 28 -23.99 8.70 45.15
CA GLU A 28 -23.01 8.66 46.26
C GLU A 28 -22.39 7.23 46.11
N SER A 29 -21.15 6.86 46.45
CA SER A 29 -20.60 6.72 47.80
C SER A 29 -19.15 6.18 47.76
N THR A 30 -18.22 6.84 48.48
CA THR A 30 -16.96 6.32 49.09
C THR A 30 -15.84 5.74 48.21
N SER A 31 -15.07 6.63 47.56
CA SER A 31 -13.59 6.64 47.53
C SER A 31 -13.10 7.78 46.65
N GLN A 32 -12.82 8.94 47.24
CA GLN A 32 -12.25 10.08 46.52
C GLN A 32 -10.75 9.85 46.29
N ARG A 33 -10.38 9.34 45.11
CA ARG A 33 -9.12 9.71 44.47
C ARG A 33 -9.44 10.80 43.45
N VAL A 34 -8.84 11.96 43.63
CA VAL A 34 -8.87 13.05 42.64
C VAL A 34 -8.14 12.53 41.41
N ILE A 35 -8.88 12.12 40.37
CA ILE A 35 -8.34 12.03 39.03
C ILE A 35 -8.50 13.43 38.47
N GLN A 36 -7.39 14.15 38.42
CA GLN A 36 -7.30 15.40 37.69
C GLN A 36 -7.44 15.01 36.21
N GLU A 37 -8.63 15.21 35.63
CA GLU A 37 -8.80 15.17 34.18
C GLU A 37 -7.91 16.27 33.62
N ALA A 38 -6.73 15.89 33.15
CA ALA A 38 -5.99 16.72 32.23
C ALA A 38 -6.88 16.82 30.99
N ASP A 39 -7.45 18.00 30.76
CA ASP A 39 -7.93 18.43 29.44
C ASP A 39 -6.75 18.33 28.46
N SER A 40 -6.45 17.11 28.02
CA SER A 40 -5.72 16.92 26.79
C SER A 40 -6.70 17.36 25.70
N LYS A 41 -6.56 18.61 25.28
CA LYS A 41 -6.97 19.01 23.94
C LYS A 41 -6.42 17.93 23.01
N VAL A 42 -7.30 17.06 22.52
CA VAL A 42 -6.95 16.17 21.42
C VAL A 42 -6.84 17.10 20.23
N GLU A 43 -5.64 17.65 20.02
CA GLU A 43 -5.31 18.28 18.76
C GLU A 43 -5.62 17.26 17.66
N PRO A 44 -6.27 17.66 16.55
CA PRO A 44 -6.53 16.75 15.47
C PRO A 44 -5.20 16.09 15.09
N TYR A 45 -5.18 14.76 14.95
CA TYR A 45 -3.99 14.03 14.50
C TYR A 45 -3.42 14.76 13.30
N ASN A 46 -2.29 15.43 13.51
CA ASN A 46 -1.71 16.33 12.54
C ASN A 46 -1.02 15.41 11.52
N MET A 47 -1.76 15.04 10.47
CA MET A 47 -1.31 14.28 9.28
C MET A 47 -0.30 15.10 8.45
N GLY A 48 0.68 15.71 9.10
CA GLY A 48 1.31 16.94 8.61
C GLY A 48 2.83 16.94 8.61
N ASN A 49 3.52 15.86 8.97
CA ASN A 49 4.98 15.92 9.11
C ASN A 49 5.70 14.65 8.61
N PHE A 50 5.46 14.25 7.35
CA PHE A 50 6.29 13.26 6.65
C PHE A 50 7.79 13.59 6.71
N ASP A 51 8.16 14.88 6.83
CA ASP A 51 9.54 15.33 6.65
C ASP A 51 10.26 15.71 7.97
N ASN A 52 9.52 15.87 9.08
CA ASN A 52 10.03 16.53 10.29
C ASN A 52 10.31 15.59 11.48
N ASP A 53 9.85 14.34 11.44
CA ASP A 53 10.09 13.37 12.52
C ASP A 53 11.03 12.23 12.04
N PRO A 54 12.26 12.12 12.59
CA PRO A 54 13.18 11.03 12.25
C PRO A 54 12.71 9.65 12.71
N THR A 55 11.62 9.56 13.48
CA THR A 55 10.99 8.31 13.93
C THR A 55 9.64 8.05 13.26
N SER A 56 9.31 8.81 12.23
CA SER A 56 8.10 8.62 11.42
C SER A 56 8.08 7.22 10.79
N LEU A 57 6.94 6.53 10.89
CA LEU A 57 6.66 5.29 10.15
C LEU A 57 6.22 5.55 8.70
N TYR A 58 5.96 6.82 8.37
CA TYR A 58 5.44 7.24 7.07
C TYR A 58 6.58 7.43 6.06
N SER A 59 6.93 6.36 5.35
CA SER A 59 8.03 6.38 4.38
C SER A 59 7.57 6.66 2.95
N VAL A 60 6.34 6.29 2.59
CA VAL A 60 5.84 6.40 1.21
C VAL A 60 4.84 7.56 1.11
N LYS A 61 5.17 8.58 0.32
CA LYS A 61 4.27 9.71 0.04
C LYS A 61 3.25 9.38 -1.06
N GLY A 62 3.57 8.44 -1.97
CA GLY A 62 2.63 7.96 -2.99
C GLY A 62 3.20 6.86 -3.88
N ILE A 63 2.31 6.14 -4.56
CA ILE A 63 2.63 5.12 -5.56
C ILE A 63 1.84 5.44 -6.83
N VAL A 64 2.53 5.50 -7.96
CA VAL A 64 1.94 5.92 -9.25
C VAL A 64 2.36 4.96 -10.35
N ILE A 65 1.42 4.58 -11.21
CA ILE A 65 1.66 3.81 -12.43
C ILE A 65 1.14 4.63 -13.61
N LEU A 66 2.04 4.95 -14.53
CA LEU A 66 1.76 5.70 -15.75
C LEU A 66 1.88 4.79 -16.98
N ASP A 67 1.21 5.15 -18.07
CA ASP A 67 1.41 4.53 -19.37
C ASP A 67 2.56 5.19 -20.16
N GLN A 68 2.84 4.65 -21.35
CA GLN A 68 3.84 5.18 -22.29
C GLN A 68 3.62 6.63 -22.75
N ASP A 69 2.42 7.17 -22.58
CA ASP A 69 2.08 8.54 -22.95
C ASP A 69 2.11 9.49 -21.72
N GLY A 70 2.44 8.95 -20.54
CA GLY A 70 2.47 9.67 -19.27
C GLY A 70 1.10 9.88 -18.65
N ASN A 71 0.07 9.15 -19.10
CA ASN A 71 -1.25 9.18 -18.48
C ASN A 71 -1.30 8.24 -17.27
N ARG A 72 -1.96 8.69 -16.21
CA ARG A 72 -2.19 7.90 -14.99
C ARG A 72 -3.05 6.67 -15.29
N VAL A 73 -2.51 5.50 -14.96
CA VAL A 73 -3.25 4.22 -14.88
C VAL A 73 -3.71 3.99 -13.44
N ILE A 74 -2.78 4.08 -12.48
CA ILE A 74 -3.06 4.03 -11.04
C ILE A 74 -2.31 5.17 -10.35
N GLY A 75 -2.91 5.80 -9.35
CA GLY A 75 -2.23 6.80 -8.52
C GLY A 75 -2.82 6.85 -7.12
N LYS A 76 -2.04 6.42 -6.13
CA LYS A 76 -2.37 6.46 -4.70
C LYS A 76 -1.42 7.45 -4.03
N TYR A 77 -1.97 8.54 -3.50
CA TYR A 77 -1.20 9.59 -2.83
C TYR A 77 -1.61 9.62 -1.37
N PHE A 78 -0.64 9.45 -0.48
CA PHE A 78 -0.83 9.41 0.97
C PHE A 78 -0.55 10.78 1.60
N ASP A 79 0.39 11.52 1.03
CA ASP A 79 0.71 12.89 1.46
C ASP A 79 -0.19 13.91 0.74
N HIS A 80 -1.37 14.17 1.30
CA HIS A 80 -2.30 15.16 0.76
C HIS A 80 -1.78 16.60 0.88
N ALA A 81 -0.88 16.88 1.81
CA ALA A 81 -0.30 18.21 1.99
C ALA A 81 0.70 18.54 0.88
N ALA A 82 1.53 17.56 0.49
CA ALA A 82 2.54 17.75 -0.56
C ALA A 82 1.95 17.79 -1.98
N PHE A 83 0.95 16.95 -2.28
CA PHE A 83 0.44 16.80 -3.65
C PHE A 83 -0.91 17.48 -3.91
N GLY A 84 -1.60 17.94 -2.86
CA GLY A 84 -2.79 18.77 -2.96
C GLY A 84 -3.90 18.18 -3.84
N THR A 85 -4.34 18.96 -4.81
CA THR A 85 -5.45 18.64 -5.72
C THR A 85 -5.04 17.69 -6.85
N THR A 86 -6.02 17.02 -7.48
CA THR A 86 -5.78 16.17 -8.67
C THR A 86 -5.10 16.92 -9.82
N LYS A 87 -5.28 18.24 -9.92
CA LYS A 87 -4.62 19.07 -10.95
C LYS A 87 -3.13 19.18 -10.69
N GLU A 88 -2.73 19.39 -9.44
CA GLU A 88 -1.33 19.49 -9.02
C GLU A 88 -0.63 18.14 -9.15
N GLN A 89 -1.29 17.06 -8.74
CA GLN A 89 -0.78 15.69 -8.96
C GLN A 89 -0.48 15.42 -10.44
N LYS A 90 -1.40 15.75 -11.36
CA LYS A 90 -1.19 15.57 -12.81
C LYS A 90 -0.06 16.43 -13.36
N ALA A 91 0.13 17.64 -12.83
CA ALA A 91 1.23 18.51 -13.21
C ALA A 91 2.58 17.92 -12.76
N PHE A 92 2.63 17.37 -11.54
CA PHE A 92 3.80 16.67 -11.01
C PHE A 92 4.12 15.42 -11.83
N GLU A 93 3.12 14.56 -12.11
CA GLU A 93 3.27 13.36 -12.94
C GLU A 93 3.85 13.67 -14.31
N LYS A 94 3.36 14.74 -14.96
CA LYS A 94 3.87 15.16 -16.26
C LYS A 94 5.35 15.57 -16.19
N SER A 95 5.73 16.33 -15.16
CA SER A 95 7.12 16.75 -14.94
C SER A 95 8.04 15.56 -14.63
N MET A 96 7.55 14.61 -13.83
CA MET A 96 8.24 13.36 -13.51
C MET A 96 8.45 12.51 -14.76
N PHE A 97 7.38 12.23 -15.52
CA PHE A 97 7.43 11.41 -16.73
C PHE A 97 8.36 11.99 -17.80
N GLN A 98 8.36 13.31 -17.98
CA GLN A 98 9.28 13.98 -18.92
C GLN A 98 10.76 13.72 -18.58
N LYS A 99 11.10 13.58 -17.30
CA LYS A 99 12.46 13.32 -16.84
C LYS A 99 12.85 11.84 -16.91
N THR A 100 11.89 10.94 -16.72
CA THR A 100 12.18 9.48 -16.62
C THR A 100 11.96 8.70 -17.92
N SER A 101 11.10 9.19 -18.83
CA SER A 101 10.69 8.44 -20.04
C SER A 101 11.82 8.00 -20.97
N ARG A 102 12.98 8.68 -20.92
CA ARG A 102 14.13 8.38 -21.78
C ARG A 102 15.06 7.31 -21.22
N ASN A 103 14.92 6.96 -19.94
CA ASN A 103 15.81 6.03 -19.25
C ASN A 103 15.07 4.71 -19.03
N SER A 104 15.63 3.63 -19.55
CA SER A 104 15.01 2.29 -19.57
C SER A 104 15.33 1.42 -18.35
N SER A 105 16.19 1.91 -17.45
CA SER A 105 16.61 1.21 -16.23
C SER A 105 15.94 1.80 -15.00
N ALA A 106 15.77 0.99 -13.95
CA ALA A 106 15.29 1.48 -12.67
C ALA A 106 16.32 2.45 -12.06
N GLU A 107 15.90 3.68 -11.79
CA GLU A 107 16.78 4.76 -11.34
C GLU A 107 16.07 5.65 -10.31
N ILE A 108 16.86 6.51 -9.68
CA ILE A 108 16.46 7.44 -8.62
C ILE A 108 16.38 8.84 -9.19
N LEU A 109 15.27 9.54 -8.97
CA LEU A 109 15.06 10.93 -9.36
C LEU A 109 14.62 11.76 -8.16
N LEU A 110 15.32 12.85 -7.87
CA LEU A 110 14.86 13.86 -6.92
C LEU A 110 14.12 14.97 -7.69
N LEU A 111 12.84 15.17 -7.37
CA LEU A 111 11.99 16.19 -7.99
C LEU A 111 11.20 16.94 -6.92
N ASP A 112 11.33 18.26 -6.87
CA ASP A 112 10.57 19.14 -5.96
C ASP A 112 10.61 18.71 -4.48
N GLY A 113 11.76 18.18 -4.02
CA GLY A 113 11.94 17.70 -2.65
C GLY A 113 11.37 16.29 -2.38
N VAL A 114 10.89 15.61 -3.41
CA VAL A 114 10.38 14.24 -3.38
C VAL A 114 11.37 13.29 -4.06
N THR A 115 11.76 12.24 -3.36
CA THR A 115 12.55 11.15 -3.93
C THR A 115 11.63 10.21 -4.68
N CYS A 116 11.90 10.00 -5.96
CA CYS A 116 11.13 9.16 -6.86
C CYS A 116 12.00 7.98 -7.27
N ILE A 117 11.63 6.77 -6.88
CA ILE A 117 12.22 5.54 -7.41
C ILE A 117 11.28 5.03 -8.49
N TYR A 118 11.82 4.70 -9.66
CA TYR A 118 10.98 4.27 -10.77
C TYR A 118 11.54 3.08 -11.52
N ARG A 119 10.65 2.38 -12.23
CA ARG A 119 10.98 1.27 -13.11
C ARG A 119 10.04 1.26 -14.30
N SER A 120 10.60 1.17 -15.50
CA SER A 120 9.84 0.99 -16.74
C SER A 120 9.76 -0.48 -17.14
N ASN A 121 8.62 -0.92 -17.66
CA ASN A 121 8.45 -2.22 -18.30
C ASN A 121 7.47 -2.09 -19.47
N VAL A 122 7.91 -2.45 -20.68
CA VAL A 122 7.13 -2.35 -21.93
C VAL A 122 6.49 -0.97 -22.09
N ASP A 123 5.21 -0.82 -21.79
CA ASP A 123 4.39 0.39 -21.95
C ASP A 123 3.89 0.96 -20.60
N LEU A 124 4.48 0.49 -19.48
CA LEU A 124 4.17 0.90 -18.12
C LEU A 124 5.39 1.49 -17.41
N TYR A 125 5.14 2.53 -16.61
CA TYR A 125 6.11 3.18 -15.76
C TYR A 125 5.60 3.18 -14.32
N MET A 126 6.28 2.47 -13.43
CA MET A 126 5.92 2.35 -12.01
C MET A 126 6.82 3.27 -11.18
N TYR A 127 6.23 4.00 -10.24
CA TYR A 127 6.88 4.99 -9.41
C TYR A 127 6.50 4.81 -7.93
N VAL A 128 7.49 4.88 -7.06
CA VAL A 128 7.33 5.01 -5.60
C VAL A 128 7.92 6.35 -5.19
N LEU A 129 7.10 7.17 -4.53
CA LEU A 129 7.42 8.52 -4.09
C LEU A 129 7.65 8.50 -2.58
N GLY A 130 8.76 9.05 -2.13
CA GLY A 130 9.09 9.22 -0.70
C GLY A 130 9.63 10.63 -0.41
N SER A 131 9.88 10.92 0.86
CA SER A 131 10.57 12.16 1.22
C SER A 131 12.00 12.17 0.69
N SER A 132 12.55 13.37 0.46
CA SER A 132 13.99 13.56 0.19
C SER A 132 14.92 13.05 1.28
N ARG A 133 14.38 12.77 2.49
CA ARG A 133 15.14 12.24 3.63
C ARG A 133 15.00 10.72 3.83
N GLU A 134 14.07 10.08 3.11
CA GLU A 134 13.83 8.65 3.24
C GLU A 134 14.98 7.84 2.65
N ASN A 135 15.18 6.64 3.19
CA ASN A 135 16.16 5.71 2.65
C ASN A 135 15.67 5.15 1.31
N GLU A 136 16.43 5.41 0.24
CA GLU A 136 16.05 5.02 -1.11
C GLU A 136 15.97 3.49 -1.27
N LEU A 137 16.76 2.73 -0.51
CA LEU A 137 16.72 1.26 -0.53
C LEU A 137 15.40 0.70 -0.01
N ILE A 138 14.77 1.39 0.94
CA ILE A 138 13.45 1.00 1.44
C ILE A 138 12.40 1.24 0.34
N LEU A 139 12.44 2.40 -0.31
CA LEU A 139 11.54 2.71 -1.43
C LEU A 139 11.77 1.79 -2.63
N GLU A 140 13.01 1.40 -2.90
CA GLU A 140 13.37 0.40 -3.90
C GLU A 140 12.80 -0.97 -3.57
N SER A 141 12.83 -1.39 -2.30
CA SER A 141 12.23 -2.66 -1.87
C SER A 141 10.71 -2.68 -2.12
N VAL A 142 10.02 -1.56 -1.88
CA VAL A 142 8.59 -1.39 -2.17
C VAL A 142 8.33 -1.47 -3.67
N LEU A 143 9.14 -0.79 -4.49
CA LEU A 143 8.99 -0.82 -5.95
C LEU A 143 9.24 -2.23 -6.52
N ASN A 144 10.24 -2.94 -6.02
CA ASN A 144 10.54 -4.31 -6.43
C ASN A 144 9.41 -5.27 -6.01
N CYS A 145 8.92 -5.15 -4.78
CA CYS A 145 7.77 -5.92 -4.29
C CYS A 145 6.54 -5.69 -5.17
N LEU A 146 6.22 -4.43 -5.48
CA LEU A 146 5.10 -4.06 -6.36
C LEU A 146 5.23 -4.70 -7.74
N TYR A 147 6.39 -4.54 -8.38
CA TYR A 147 6.64 -5.08 -9.70
C TYR A 147 6.56 -6.61 -9.72
N ASP A 148 7.19 -7.28 -8.75
CA ASP A 148 7.24 -8.74 -8.71
C ASP A 148 5.87 -9.35 -8.36
N ALA A 149 5.10 -8.71 -7.47
CA ALA A 149 3.73 -9.11 -7.17
C ALA A 149 2.81 -8.98 -8.39
N ILE A 150 2.84 -7.83 -9.07
CA ILE A 150 2.08 -7.60 -10.32
C ILE A 150 2.52 -8.58 -11.40
N SER A 151 3.82 -8.77 -11.59
CA SER A 151 4.38 -9.74 -12.55
C SER A 151 3.90 -11.16 -12.29
N THR A 152 3.81 -11.56 -11.01
CA THR A 152 3.31 -12.88 -10.64
C THR A 152 1.83 -13.03 -11.00
N VAL A 153 0.99 -12.06 -10.64
CA VAL A 153 -0.45 -12.10 -10.95
C VAL A 153 -0.72 -12.03 -12.46
N LEU A 154 0.07 -11.25 -13.20
CA LEU A 154 -0.05 -11.12 -14.66
C LEU A 154 0.72 -12.19 -15.44
N ARG A 155 1.20 -13.26 -14.79
CA ARG A 155 1.93 -14.38 -15.42
C ARG A 155 3.11 -13.91 -16.28
N LYS A 156 3.86 -12.93 -15.78
CA LYS A 156 5.03 -12.26 -16.40
C LYS A 156 4.71 -11.38 -17.62
N ASN A 157 3.44 -11.15 -17.94
CA ASN A 157 3.02 -10.24 -19.00
C ASN A 157 2.63 -8.86 -18.42
N VAL A 158 3.64 -8.08 -18.02
CA VAL A 158 3.44 -6.76 -17.39
C VAL A 158 3.31 -5.70 -18.48
N GLU A 159 2.11 -5.56 -19.04
CA GLU A 159 1.76 -4.52 -20.02
C GLU A 159 0.45 -3.82 -19.61
N LYS A 160 0.19 -2.62 -20.15
CA LYS A 160 -0.99 -1.81 -19.82
C LYS A 160 -2.28 -2.60 -19.97
N LYS A 161 -2.41 -3.36 -21.05
CA LYS A 161 -3.62 -4.15 -21.31
C LYS A 161 -3.87 -5.17 -20.20
N ALA A 162 -2.86 -5.97 -19.85
CA ALA A 162 -2.97 -7.00 -18.83
C ALA A 162 -3.22 -6.40 -17.43
N LEU A 163 -2.57 -5.28 -17.11
CA LEU A 163 -2.78 -4.59 -15.83
C LEU A 163 -4.21 -4.04 -15.70
N VAL A 164 -4.76 -3.43 -16.75
CA VAL A 164 -6.14 -2.93 -16.76
C VAL A 164 -7.14 -4.10 -16.68
N ASP A 165 -6.88 -5.21 -17.37
CA ASP A 165 -7.74 -6.40 -17.32
C ASP A 165 -7.79 -7.03 -15.91
N ALA A 166 -6.77 -6.83 -15.06
CA ALA A 166 -6.69 -7.30 -13.68
C ALA A 166 -6.54 -6.16 -12.64
N MET A 167 -7.18 -5.01 -12.90
CA MET A 167 -7.00 -3.79 -12.10
C MET A 167 -7.41 -3.96 -10.63
N ASP A 168 -8.49 -4.68 -10.36
CA ASP A 168 -8.98 -4.92 -8.99
C ASP A 168 -7.92 -5.61 -8.13
N THR A 169 -7.28 -6.65 -8.67
CA THR A 169 -6.20 -7.37 -7.98
C THR A 169 -4.96 -6.51 -7.81
N CYS A 170 -4.63 -5.65 -8.79
CA CYS A 170 -3.50 -4.72 -8.68
C CYS A 170 -3.72 -3.68 -7.57
N ILE A 171 -4.96 -3.22 -7.36
CA ILE A 171 -5.30 -2.31 -6.25
C ILE A 171 -5.16 -3.03 -4.90
N LEU A 172 -5.61 -4.29 -4.80
CA LEU A 172 -5.41 -5.09 -3.58
C LEU A 172 -3.92 -5.28 -3.25
N ILE A 173 -3.08 -5.52 -4.26
CA ILE A 173 -1.62 -5.60 -4.10
C ILE A 173 -1.07 -4.31 -3.49
N LEU A 174 -1.53 -3.15 -3.96
CA LEU A 174 -1.09 -1.86 -3.42
C LEU A 174 -1.51 -1.66 -1.97
N ASP A 175 -2.71 -2.08 -1.60
CA ASP A 175 -3.22 -1.99 -0.22
C ASP A 175 -2.46 -2.92 0.74
N GLU A 176 -2.06 -4.11 0.29
CA GLU A 176 -1.25 -5.04 1.08
C GLU A 176 0.22 -4.61 1.23
N ILE A 177 0.75 -3.84 0.27
CA ILE A 177 2.12 -3.32 0.31
C ILE A 177 2.20 -2.07 1.20
N CYS A 178 1.25 -1.13 1.05
CA CYS A 178 1.31 0.16 1.71
C CYS A 178 -0.07 0.70 2.09
N ASP A 179 -0.21 1.02 3.37
CA ASP A 179 -1.43 1.61 3.95
C ASP A 179 -1.10 2.99 4.54
N GLU A 180 -1.79 4.02 4.05
CA GLU A 180 -1.61 5.42 4.47
C GLU A 180 -0.14 5.90 4.55
N GLY A 181 0.73 5.40 3.66
CA GLY A 181 2.16 5.75 3.61
C GLY A 181 3.07 4.93 4.52
N ILE A 182 2.51 3.99 5.28
CA ILE A 182 3.23 3.00 6.08
C ILE A 182 3.44 1.74 5.22
N ILE A 183 4.68 1.25 5.20
CA ILE A 183 5.01 0.02 4.48
C ILE A 183 4.58 -1.17 5.35
N MET A 184 3.67 -1.98 4.82
CA MET A 184 3.09 -3.15 5.51
C MET A 184 3.84 -4.44 5.15
N GLU A 185 4.22 -4.59 3.89
CA GLU A 185 4.88 -5.79 3.38
C GLU A 185 5.85 -5.45 2.25
N THR A 186 6.99 -6.15 2.21
CA THR A 186 7.99 -6.04 1.15
C THR A 186 8.31 -7.36 0.48
N ASP A 187 7.73 -8.49 0.94
CA ASP A 187 7.82 -9.77 0.26
C ASP A 187 6.69 -9.95 -0.77
N PRO A 188 6.99 -10.01 -2.09
CA PRO A 188 5.96 -10.15 -3.11
C PRO A 188 5.18 -11.46 -3.01
N GLN A 189 5.79 -12.55 -2.50
CA GLN A 189 5.07 -13.83 -2.38
C GLN A 189 4.01 -13.76 -1.29
N ALA A 190 4.33 -13.20 -0.13
CA ALA A 190 3.36 -12.93 0.93
C ALA A 190 2.20 -12.04 0.45
N VAL A 191 2.49 -10.96 -0.27
CA VAL A 191 1.47 -10.06 -0.84
C VAL A 191 0.52 -10.81 -1.77
N VAL A 192 1.06 -11.55 -2.74
CA VAL A 192 0.25 -12.29 -3.72
C VAL A 192 -0.62 -13.35 -3.03
N GLN A 193 -0.09 -14.07 -2.04
CA GLN A 193 -0.85 -15.06 -1.28
C GLN A 193 -2.05 -14.46 -0.55
N ARG A 194 -1.91 -13.24 -0.01
CA ARG A 194 -3.00 -12.51 0.67
C ARG A 194 -4.00 -11.92 -0.32
N CYS A 195 -3.54 -11.43 -1.48
CA CYS A 195 -4.40 -10.88 -2.52
C CYS A 195 -5.20 -11.94 -3.29
N ALA A 196 -4.65 -13.16 -3.45
CA ALA A 196 -5.22 -14.22 -4.30
C ALA A 196 -6.37 -15.04 -3.67
N LEU A 197 -7.02 -14.54 -2.61
CA LEU A 197 -8.00 -15.32 -1.83
C LEU A 197 -9.32 -15.65 -2.58
N LYS A 198 -9.59 -15.10 -3.76
CA LYS A 198 -10.81 -15.39 -4.54
C LYS A 198 -10.59 -15.31 -6.04
N GLY A 199 -10.18 -16.42 -6.65
CA GLY A 199 -10.17 -16.58 -8.09
C GLY A 199 -9.52 -17.89 -8.47
N ASP A 200 -10.33 -18.93 -8.71
CA ASP A 200 -9.96 -20.08 -9.53
C ASP A 200 -9.21 -19.53 -10.76
N GLU A 201 -7.89 -19.72 -10.85
CA GLU A 201 -6.98 -19.47 -12.00
C GLU A 201 -5.52 -19.22 -11.58
N VAL A 202 -5.20 -19.10 -10.28
CA VAL A 202 -3.83 -19.32 -9.79
C VAL A 202 -3.75 -20.72 -9.18
N MET A 203 -4.06 -21.72 -10.00
CA MET A 203 -3.50 -23.05 -9.82
C MET A 203 -1.98 -22.88 -10.06
N PHE A 204 -1.28 -22.49 -9.00
CA PHE A 204 0.17 -22.59 -8.89
C PHE A 204 0.50 -23.99 -9.39
N SER A 205 1.04 -24.08 -10.60
CA SER A 205 1.65 -25.31 -11.11
C SER A 205 2.95 -25.52 -10.36
N ASP A 206 2.85 -25.77 -9.05
CA ASP A 206 3.94 -26.26 -8.24
C ASP A 206 4.16 -27.73 -8.57
N GLN A 207 4.91 -27.93 -9.65
CA GLN A 207 5.69 -29.15 -9.85
C GLN A 207 6.74 -29.37 -8.75
N SER A 208 6.89 -28.47 -7.78
CA SER A 208 7.86 -28.63 -6.68
C SER A 208 7.30 -29.46 -5.50
N PHE A 209 6.09 -29.17 -5.01
CA PHE A 209 5.57 -29.90 -3.84
C PHE A 209 5.04 -31.29 -4.18
N SER A 210 4.53 -31.47 -5.40
CA SER A 210 4.00 -32.75 -5.87
C SER A 210 5.09 -33.82 -6.05
N GLN A 211 6.30 -33.44 -6.49
CA GLN A 211 7.43 -34.37 -6.63
C GLN A 211 8.01 -34.78 -5.28
N VAL A 212 8.15 -33.84 -4.36
CA VAL A 212 8.69 -34.13 -3.04
C VAL A 212 7.69 -34.99 -2.24
N GLY A 213 6.39 -34.64 -2.23
CA GLY A 213 5.32 -35.44 -1.61
C GLY A 213 5.18 -36.85 -2.21
N MET A 214 5.21 -36.98 -3.54
CA MET A 214 5.18 -38.29 -4.21
C MET A 214 6.42 -39.13 -3.91
N SER A 215 7.62 -38.55 -3.88
CA SER A 215 8.85 -39.29 -3.56
C SER A 215 8.88 -39.81 -2.13
N PHE A 216 8.32 -39.07 -1.16
CA PHE A 216 8.19 -39.52 0.23
C PHE A 216 7.13 -40.61 0.39
N ILE A 217 5.97 -40.47 -0.27
CA ILE A 217 4.91 -41.49 -0.25
C ILE A 217 5.36 -42.78 -0.96
N GLU A 218 6.09 -42.67 -2.07
CA GLU A 218 6.65 -43.82 -2.78
C GLU A 218 7.74 -44.52 -1.96
N SER A 219 8.59 -43.75 -1.28
CA SER A 219 9.62 -44.30 -0.37
C SER A 219 9.01 -45.00 0.85
N ALA A 220 7.93 -44.45 1.42
CA ALA A 220 7.20 -45.07 2.53
C ALA A 220 6.50 -46.37 2.11
N ASN A 221 5.86 -46.40 0.93
CA ASN A 221 5.23 -47.61 0.41
C ASN A 221 6.26 -48.72 0.08
N LYS A 222 7.45 -48.35 -0.41
CA LYS A 222 8.55 -49.31 -0.61
C LYS A 222 9.04 -49.89 0.71
N GLN A 223 9.19 -49.09 1.76
CA GLN A 223 9.60 -49.61 3.08
C GLN A 223 8.52 -50.53 3.71
N PHE A 224 7.24 -50.21 3.57
CA PHE A 224 6.15 -51.08 4.03
C PHE A 224 6.16 -52.45 3.32
N LYS A 225 6.40 -52.47 2.00
CA LYS A 225 6.43 -53.71 1.21
C LYS A 225 7.57 -54.65 1.60
N TRP A 226 8.73 -54.13 2.00
CA TRP A 226 9.84 -54.94 2.52
C TRP A 226 9.64 -55.37 3.99
N SER A 227 8.88 -54.62 4.78
CA SER A 227 8.55 -54.99 6.16
C SER A 227 7.55 -56.15 6.27
N LEU A 228 6.73 -56.38 5.24
CA LEU A 228 5.74 -57.47 5.17
C LEU A 228 6.29 -58.78 4.60
N LEU A 229 7.55 -58.82 4.18
CA LEU A 229 8.22 -59.98 3.58
C LEU A 229 9.27 -60.62 4.51
N LYS A 230 9.11 -60.49 5.84
CA LYS A 230 9.93 -61.19 6.83
C LYS A 230 9.08 -61.92 7.85
#